data_AF-A0AA39WG57-F1
#
_entry.id   AF-A0AA39WG57-F1
#
_cell.length_a   1.000
_cell.length_b   1.000
_cell.length_c   1.000
_cell.angle_alpha   90.00
_cell.angle_beta   90.00
_cell.angle_gamma   90.00
#
_symmetry.space_group_name_H-M   'P 1'
#
loop_
_entity.id
_entity.type
_entity.pdbx_description
1 polymer ?
#
loop_
_entity_poly.entity_id
_entity_poly.type
_entity_poly.pdbx_seq_one_letter_code
_entity_poly.pdbx_strand_id
1 'polypeptide(L)'
;MDISESGPCVLCNKPSTAGCLDCNDLLYCSEACLLADKPHHALLCHSFSQNPPTSTTGNRHVRAFSFPADTTEPKLVWVPVSGFADPDTGISFQEADIVQFFPPTVVPQTLHAERNSVRHRESNSMLEIWHTAAQAGSANRCIESLAKGKEGDGLFYDWKGGVLVLAMTRPTGFMVDPGAYKNAQARDFRDAVDFLVDYGNTAHAQSVRETLNTLGASTSTAERSNRSYEPYGVTGMGSIVSEME
;
A
#
# COMPACT_ATOMS: atom_id res chain seq x y z
N MET A 1 25.61 -17.90 -13.62
CA MET A 1 24.55 -16.87 -13.60
C MET A 1 24.96 -15.88 -12.54
N ASP A 2 25.42 -14.70 -12.95
CA ASP A 2 25.69 -13.61 -12.01
C ASP A 2 24.36 -13.10 -11.47
N ILE A 3 24.11 -13.33 -10.17
CA ILE A 3 23.02 -12.68 -9.44
C ILE A 3 23.70 -11.53 -8.68
N SER A 4 23.78 -10.36 -9.31
CA SER A 4 24.41 -9.16 -8.72
C SER A 4 23.42 -8.03 -8.44
N GLU A 5 22.11 -8.29 -8.43
CA GLU A 5 21.17 -7.31 -7.88
C GLU A 5 21.14 -7.43 -6.35
N SER A 6 22.02 -6.67 -5.70
CA SER A 6 21.93 -6.39 -4.27
C SER A 6 20.76 -5.43 -4.01
N GLY A 7 19.94 -5.73 -3.02
CA GLY A 7 18.85 -4.84 -2.60
C GLY A 7 18.58 -4.93 -1.10
N PRO A 8 17.76 -4.04 -0.54
CA PRO A 8 17.49 -4.03 0.89
C PRO A 8 16.63 -5.22 1.30
N CYS A 9 16.89 -5.81 2.46
CA CYS A 9 16.05 -6.85 3.05
C CYS A 9 14.62 -6.34 3.27
N VAL A 10 13.62 -7.15 2.91
CA VAL A 10 12.21 -6.78 3.02
C VAL A 10 11.75 -6.56 4.47
N LEU A 11 12.44 -7.11 5.48
CA LEU A 11 12.06 -6.94 6.89
C LEU A 11 12.87 -5.89 7.66
N CYS A 12 14.16 -5.72 7.37
CA CYS A 12 15.04 -4.87 8.19
C CYS A 12 15.89 -3.89 7.38
N ASN A 13 15.69 -3.83 6.07
CA ASN A 13 16.38 -2.93 5.13
C ASN A 13 17.91 -3.11 5.02
N LYS A 14 18.54 -4.00 5.80
CA LYS A 14 19.96 -4.35 5.63
C LYS A 14 20.22 -4.87 4.22
N PRO A 15 21.38 -4.59 3.60
CA PRO A 15 21.73 -5.13 2.30
C PRO A 15 21.59 -6.66 2.24
N SER A 16 21.08 -7.16 1.13
CA SER A 16 20.89 -8.58 0.87
C SER A 16 21.21 -8.88 -0.59
N THR A 17 21.71 -10.10 -0.79
CA THR A 17 21.94 -10.72 -2.10
C THR A 17 21.15 -12.03 -2.25
N ALA A 18 20.41 -12.45 -1.21
CA ALA A 18 19.68 -13.70 -1.18
C ALA A 18 18.17 -13.43 -1.36
N GLY A 19 17.64 -13.86 -2.50
CA GLY A 19 16.22 -13.75 -2.82
C GLY A 19 15.42 -15.01 -2.52
N CYS A 20 14.10 -14.88 -2.46
CA CYS A 20 13.22 -16.04 -2.52
C CYS A 20 13.38 -16.73 -3.89
N LEU A 21 13.66 -18.03 -3.89
CA LEU A 21 13.88 -18.79 -5.13
C LEU A 21 12.60 -19.01 -5.94
N ASP A 22 11.44 -18.92 -5.31
CA ASP A 22 10.15 -19.16 -5.96
C ASP A 22 9.63 -17.91 -6.69
N CYS A 23 9.53 -16.77 -5.98
CA CYS A 23 8.99 -15.54 -6.56
C CYS A 23 10.05 -14.59 -7.13
N ASN A 24 11.32 -14.73 -6.72
CA ASN A 24 12.44 -13.88 -7.10
C ASN A 24 12.22 -12.36 -6.94
N ASP A 25 11.31 -11.95 -6.05
CA ASP A 25 10.87 -10.54 -5.89
C ASP A 25 11.14 -9.98 -4.48
N LEU A 26 11.50 -10.86 -3.53
CA LEU A 26 11.86 -10.48 -2.15
C LEU A 26 13.29 -10.89 -1.81
N LEU A 27 13.99 -10.02 -1.09
CA LEU A 27 15.35 -10.21 -0.60
C LEU A 27 15.39 -10.28 0.93
N TYR A 28 16.24 -11.14 1.48
CA TYR A 28 16.41 -11.35 2.91
C TYR A 28 17.89 -11.32 3.29
N CYS A 29 18.28 -10.56 4.31
CA CYS A 29 19.69 -10.50 4.73
C CYS A 29 20.12 -11.71 5.58
N SER A 30 19.17 -12.54 6.00
CA SER A 30 19.40 -13.71 6.85
C SER A 30 18.23 -14.68 6.78
N GLU A 31 18.48 -15.95 7.11
CA GLU A 31 17.43 -16.97 7.27
C GLU A 31 16.39 -16.57 8.34
N ALA A 32 16.83 -15.91 9.43
CA ALA A 32 15.92 -15.39 10.44
C ALA A 32 14.90 -14.40 9.85
N CYS A 33 15.31 -13.51 8.95
CA CYS A 33 14.39 -12.60 8.27
C CYS A 33 13.44 -13.33 7.32
N LEU A 34 13.92 -14.37 6.61
CA LEU A 34 13.08 -15.20 5.76
C LEU A 34 12.01 -15.94 6.58
N LEU A 35 12.42 -16.59 7.68
CA LEU A 35 11.51 -17.34 8.56
C LEU A 35 10.48 -16.44 9.23
N ALA A 36 10.88 -15.22 9.63
CA ALA A 36 9.98 -14.24 10.22
C ALA A 36 8.91 -13.73 9.21
N ASP A 37 9.26 -13.60 7.92
CA ASP A 37 8.30 -13.17 6.89
C ASP A 37 7.47 -14.33 6.34
N LYS A 38 7.94 -15.58 6.50
CA LYS A 38 7.34 -16.79 5.93
C LYS A 38 5.81 -16.87 6.08
N PRO A 39 5.18 -16.58 7.24
CA PRO A 39 3.73 -16.66 7.38
C PRO A 39 2.96 -15.73 6.43
N HIS A 40 3.50 -14.54 6.15
CA HIS A 40 2.88 -13.59 5.23
C HIS A 40 3.32 -13.86 3.80
N HIS A 41 4.62 -14.05 3.57
CA HIS A 41 5.20 -14.32 2.26
C HIS A 41 4.54 -15.52 1.57
N ALA A 42 4.32 -16.62 2.29
CA ALA A 42 3.75 -17.85 1.73
C ALA A 42 2.33 -17.67 1.17
N LEU A 43 1.58 -16.67 1.63
CA LEU A 43 0.19 -16.43 1.20
C LEU A 43 0.10 -16.10 -0.29
N LEU A 44 1.07 -15.38 -0.85
CA LEU A 44 1.06 -14.94 -2.26
C LEU A 44 2.33 -15.29 -3.05
N CYS A 45 3.36 -15.88 -2.41
CA CYS A 45 4.61 -16.22 -3.08
C CYS A 45 4.40 -17.00 -4.39
N HIS A 46 3.58 -18.06 -4.31
CA HIS A 46 3.27 -18.89 -5.47
C HIS A 46 2.44 -18.14 -6.53
N SER A 47 1.52 -17.27 -6.10
CA SER A 47 0.73 -16.46 -7.03
C SER A 47 1.61 -15.52 -7.87
N PHE A 48 2.68 -14.98 -7.28
CA PHE A 48 3.62 -14.12 -8.01
C PHE A 48 4.44 -14.88 -9.05
N SER A 49 4.82 -16.14 -8.77
CA SER A 49 5.57 -16.95 -9.73
C SER A 49 4.70 -17.45 -10.89
N GLN A 50 3.42 -17.72 -10.62
CA GLN A 50 2.47 -18.20 -11.64
C GLN A 50 1.83 -17.09 -12.49
N ASN A 51 1.78 -15.86 -11.98
CA ASN A 51 1.14 -14.73 -12.65
C ASN A 51 2.16 -13.61 -12.94
N PRO A 52 3.13 -13.85 -13.86
CA PRO A 52 4.07 -12.81 -14.24
C PRO A 52 3.33 -11.64 -14.90
N PRO A 53 3.84 -10.40 -14.76
CA PRO A 53 3.27 -9.25 -15.44
C PRO A 53 3.24 -9.48 -16.95
N THR A 54 2.06 -9.49 -17.58
CA THR A 54 1.95 -9.60 -19.03
C THR A 54 2.15 -8.23 -19.68
N SER A 55 2.96 -8.18 -20.73
CA SER A 55 3.09 -7.02 -21.60
C SER A 55 2.00 -7.05 -22.67
N THR A 56 0.79 -6.57 -22.38
CA THR A 56 -0.26 -6.50 -23.40
C THR A 56 -0.87 -5.11 -23.53
N THR A 57 -0.66 -4.54 -24.72
CA THR A 57 -1.29 -3.34 -25.27
C THR A 57 -2.79 -3.57 -25.47
N GLY A 58 -3.64 -2.66 -24.99
CA GLY A 58 -5.07 -2.60 -25.35
C GLY A 58 -5.98 -2.33 -24.15
N ASN A 59 -5.90 -3.15 -23.10
CA ASN A 59 -6.63 -2.96 -21.83
C ASN A 59 -5.65 -3.17 -20.68
N ARG A 60 -5.18 -2.07 -20.07
CA ARG A 60 -4.17 -2.13 -19.01
C ARG A 60 -4.82 -2.72 -17.77
N HIS A 61 -4.44 -3.94 -17.42
CA HIS A 61 -4.73 -4.48 -16.10
C HIS A 61 -3.48 -4.34 -15.24
N VAL A 62 -3.68 -4.09 -13.96
CA VAL A 62 -2.59 -4.07 -12.98
C VAL A 62 -2.84 -5.11 -11.90
N ARG A 63 -1.76 -5.70 -11.40
CA ARG A 63 -1.85 -6.55 -10.20
C ARG A 63 -2.16 -5.69 -8.96
N ALA A 64 -3.08 -6.18 -8.14
CA ALA A 64 -3.46 -5.60 -6.86
C ALA A 64 -3.63 -6.70 -5.80
N PHE A 65 -3.72 -6.29 -4.53
CA PHE A 65 -4.01 -7.20 -3.42
C PHE A 65 -5.45 -7.03 -2.97
N SER A 66 -6.23 -8.09 -3.05
CA SER A 66 -7.56 -8.15 -2.46
C SER A 66 -7.48 -8.85 -1.11
N PHE A 67 -8.12 -8.28 -0.10
CA PHE A 67 -8.32 -8.84 1.23
C PHE A 67 -9.83 -9.03 1.42
N PRO A 68 -10.41 -10.16 0.97
CA PRO A 68 -11.84 -10.42 1.09
C PRO A 68 -12.24 -10.55 2.56
N ALA A 69 -13.41 -10.01 2.93
CA ALA A 69 -13.84 -10.01 4.33
C ALA A 69 -14.21 -11.40 4.88
N ASP A 70 -14.63 -12.29 3.98
CA ASP A 70 -15.21 -13.60 4.26
C ASP A 70 -14.17 -14.73 4.31
N THR A 71 -12.97 -14.50 3.78
CA THR A 71 -11.85 -15.45 3.77
C THR A 71 -10.77 -15.06 4.77
N THR A 72 -9.82 -15.97 5.02
CA THR A 72 -8.62 -15.69 5.82
C THR A 72 -7.37 -15.46 4.97
N GLU A 73 -7.51 -15.54 3.65
CA GLU A 73 -6.40 -15.54 2.70
C GLU A 73 -6.54 -14.37 1.72
N PRO A 74 -5.49 -13.54 1.57
CA PRO A 74 -5.46 -12.49 0.57
C PRO A 74 -5.28 -13.09 -0.83
N LYS A 75 -5.64 -12.31 -1.85
CA LYS A 75 -5.58 -12.74 -3.26
C LYS A 75 -4.82 -11.72 -4.09
N LEU A 76 -3.95 -12.21 -4.97
CA LEU A 76 -3.38 -11.43 -6.05
C LEU A 76 -4.41 -11.38 -7.19
N VAL A 77 -4.87 -10.18 -7.54
CA VAL A 77 -5.95 -9.98 -8.52
C VAL A 77 -5.52 -9.03 -9.63
N TRP A 78 -6.19 -9.11 -10.77
CA TRP A 78 -6.02 -8.18 -11.88
C TRP A 78 -7.15 -7.15 -11.87
N VAL A 79 -6.79 -5.87 -11.85
CA VAL A 79 -7.74 -4.75 -11.84
C VAL A 79 -7.64 -4.02 -13.17
N PRO A 80 -8.75 -3.87 -13.91
CA PRO A 80 -8.77 -3.05 -15.12
C PRO A 80 -8.45 -1.59 -14.78
N VAL A 81 -7.64 -0.95 -15.61
CA VAL A 81 -7.27 0.46 -15.48
C VAL A 81 -7.49 1.15 -16.82
N SER A 82 -8.20 2.27 -16.77
CA SER A 82 -8.46 3.14 -17.91
C SER A 82 -7.68 4.43 -17.74
N GLY A 83 -7.10 4.92 -18.83
CA GLY A 83 -6.43 6.22 -18.86
C GLY A 83 -7.28 7.24 -19.60
N PHE A 84 -7.32 8.47 -19.12
CA PHE A 84 -7.92 9.60 -19.83
C PHE A 84 -7.01 10.81 -19.74
N ALA A 85 -7.03 11.66 -20.77
CA ALA A 85 -6.32 12.93 -20.76
C ALA A 85 -7.34 14.05 -20.64
N ASP A 86 -7.11 14.96 -19.70
CA ASP A 86 -7.86 16.20 -19.63
C ASP A 86 -7.54 17.05 -20.87
N PRO A 87 -8.54 17.44 -21.68
CA PRO A 87 -8.30 18.08 -22.96
C PRO A 87 -7.76 19.51 -22.83
N ASP A 88 -8.01 20.18 -21.71
CA ASP A 88 -7.65 21.58 -21.48
C ASP A 88 -6.22 21.71 -20.91
N THR A 89 -5.82 20.77 -20.07
CA THR A 89 -4.53 20.76 -19.36
C THR A 89 -3.53 19.79 -19.98
N GLY A 90 -3.97 18.81 -20.75
CA GLY A 90 -3.15 17.72 -21.28
C GLY A 90 -2.68 16.73 -20.21
N ILE A 91 -3.13 16.87 -18.96
CA ILE A 91 -2.74 15.98 -17.86
C ILE A 91 -3.42 14.63 -18.05
N SER A 92 -2.65 13.55 -17.94
CA SER A 92 -3.16 12.18 -18.03
C SER A 92 -3.47 11.63 -16.64
N PHE A 93 -4.66 11.08 -16.49
CA PHE A 93 -5.15 10.43 -15.29
C PHE A 93 -5.40 8.95 -15.56
N GLN A 94 -5.41 8.16 -14.49
CA GLN A 94 -5.81 6.76 -14.54
C GLN A 94 -6.89 6.50 -13.51
N GLU A 95 -7.85 5.65 -13.88
CA GLU A 95 -8.92 5.18 -13.03
C GLU A 95 -8.92 3.66 -13.00
N ALA A 96 -8.99 3.08 -11.80
CA ALA A 96 -9.10 1.65 -11.60
C ALA A 96 -10.57 1.23 -11.50
N ASP A 97 -10.98 0.21 -12.24
CA ASP A 97 -12.32 -0.37 -12.10
C ASP A 97 -12.36 -1.28 -10.87
N ILE A 98 -12.83 -0.71 -9.76
CA ILE A 98 -12.89 -1.37 -8.47
C ILE A 98 -14.27 -1.99 -8.17
N VAL A 99 -15.26 -1.81 -9.04
CA VAL A 99 -16.68 -2.08 -8.72
C VAL A 99 -16.90 -3.53 -8.31
N GLN A 100 -16.19 -4.47 -8.95
CA GLN A 100 -16.30 -5.89 -8.64
C GLN A 100 -15.79 -6.30 -7.24
N PHE A 101 -15.02 -5.45 -6.56
CA PHE A 101 -14.43 -5.76 -5.25
C PHE A 101 -15.25 -5.26 -4.07
N PHE A 102 -16.28 -4.45 -4.32
CA PHE A 102 -17.12 -3.86 -3.29
C PHE A 102 -18.61 -4.07 -3.60
N PRO A 103 -19.46 -4.27 -2.57
CA PRO A 103 -20.91 -4.35 -2.81
C PRO A 103 -21.43 -3.05 -3.45
N PRO A 104 -22.39 -3.11 -4.40
CA PRO A 104 -22.93 -1.92 -5.07
C PRO A 104 -23.58 -0.89 -4.13
N THR A 105 -23.96 -1.33 -2.93
CA THR A 105 -24.59 -0.49 -1.90
C THR A 105 -23.57 0.25 -1.03
N VAL A 106 -22.27 0.00 -1.21
CA VAL A 106 -21.20 0.58 -0.42
C VAL A 106 -20.37 1.51 -1.30
N VAL A 107 -20.19 2.75 -0.84
CA VAL A 107 -19.24 3.68 -1.44
C VAL A 107 -17.88 3.46 -0.75
N PRO A 108 -16.87 2.93 -1.45
CA PRO A 108 -15.56 2.72 -0.85
C PRO A 108 -14.84 4.06 -0.61
N GLN A 109 -14.01 4.08 0.42
CA GLN A 109 -13.11 5.18 0.79
C GLN A 109 -11.68 4.82 0.44
N THR A 110 -10.84 5.84 0.32
CA THR A 110 -9.44 5.68 -0.10
C THR A 110 -8.49 6.26 0.93
N LEU A 111 -7.43 5.51 1.24
CA LEU A 111 -6.27 5.94 2.00
C LEU A 111 -5.01 5.78 1.14
N HIS A 112 -3.97 6.56 1.44
CA HIS A 112 -2.69 6.47 0.74
C HIS A 112 -1.55 6.21 1.72
N ALA A 113 -0.60 5.36 1.31
CA ALA A 113 0.62 5.08 2.06
C ALA A 113 1.85 5.20 1.16
N GLU A 114 2.67 6.22 1.40
CA GLU A 114 3.93 6.43 0.68
C GLU A 114 5.13 5.77 1.37
N ARG A 115 4.99 5.44 2.66
CA ARG A 115 6.08 4.97 3.50
C ARG A 115 5.62 3.77 4.30
N ASN A 116 6.50 2.80 4.47
CA ASN A 116 6.33 1.75 5.46
C ASN A 116 6.93 2.25 6.77
N SER A 117 6.09 2.85 7.62
CA SER A 117 6.49 3.37 8.94
C SER A 117 6.98 2.27 9.87
N VAL A 118 6.35 1.08 9.83
CA VAL A 118 6.69 -0.09 10.68
C VAL A 118 8.12 -0.56 10.44
N ARG A 119 8.59 -0.45 9.20
CA ARG A 119 9.95 -0.84 8.80
C ARG A 119 10.88 0.34 8.61
N HIS A 120 10.43 1.56 8.92
CA HIS A 120 11.18 2.80 8.76
C HIS A 120 11.83 2.94 7.37
N ARG A 121 11.06 2.72 6.29
CA ARG A 121 11.55 2.87 4.91
C ARG A 121 10.57 3.59 3.98
N GLU A 122 11.12 4.12 2.90
CA GLU A 122 10.33 4.47 1.72
C GLU A 122 9.82 3.19 1.05
N SER A 123 8.54 3.17 0.70
CA SER A 123 7.96 2.09 -0.10
C SER A 123 8.38 2.24 -1.58
N ASN A 124 8.53 1.11 -2.29
CA ASN A 124 8.83 1.13 -3.73
C ASN A 124 7.68 1.73 -4.56
N SER A 125 6.49 1.77 -3.96
CA SER A 125 5.25 2.24 -4.57
C SER A 125 4.54 3.14 -3.56
N MET A 126 3.76 4.09 -4.06
CA MET A 126 2.66 4.61 -3.26
C MET A 126 1.56 3.55 -3.26
N LEU A 127 1.04 3.20 -2.10
CA LEU A 127 -0.09 2.29 -1.98
C LEU A 127 -1.37 3.10 -1.89
N GLU A 128 -2.35 2.73 -2.70
CA GLU A 128 -3.71 3.23 -2.61
C GLU A 128 -4.60 2.11 -2.05
N ILE A 129 -5.19 2.38 -0.89
CA ILE A 129 -5.95 1.41 -0.10
C ILE A 129 -7.43 1.79 -0.17
N TRP A 130 -8.19 1.03 -0.95
CA TRP A 130 -9.63 1.13 -1.02
C TRP A 130 -10.26 0.25 0.05
N HIS A 131 -11.17 0.81 0.84
CA HIS A 131 -11.81 0.09 1.94
C HIS A 131 -13.25 0.55 2.13
N THR A 132 -14.05 -0.26 2.83
CA THR A 132 -15.39 0.18 3.24
C THR A 132 -15.30 1.06 4.50
N ALA A 133 -16.24 1.98 4.66
CA ALA A 133 -16.32 2.79 5.88
C ALA A 133 -16.54 1.89 7.12
N ALA A 134 -16.03 2.29 8.29
CA ALA A 134 -16.02 1.49 9.52
C ALA A 134 -17.39 0.96 10.00
N GLN A 135 -18.50 1.51 9.49
CA GLN A 135 -19.87 1.11 9.84
C GLN A 135 -20.50 0.16 8.81
N ALA A 136 -19.83 -0.11 7.69
CA ALA A 136 -20.39 -0.87 6.57
C ALA A 136 -19.78 -2.28 6.48
N GLY A 137 -20.53 -3.29 6.94
CA GLY A 137 -20.22 -4.70 6.70
C GLY A 137 -19.63 -5.45 7.90
N SER A 138 -19.27 -6.72 7.67
CA SER A 138 -18.65 -7.59 8.68
C SER A 138 -17.17 -7.27 8.85
N ALA A 139 -16.59 -7.69 9.98
CA ALA A 139 -15.15 -7.61 10.19
C ALA A 139 -14.39 -8.34 9.07
N ASN A 140 -13.25 -7.78 8.66
CA ASN A 140 -12.41 -8.35 7.63
C ASN A 140 -11.54 -9.47 8.21
N ARG A 141 -12.03 -10.71 8.08
CA ARG A 141 -11.36 -11.90 8.63
C ARG A 141 -9.99 -12.17 7.98
N CYS A 142 -9.77 -11.69 6.76
CA CYS A 142 -8.50 -11.78 6.08
C CYS A 142 -7.47 -10.88 6.75
N ILE A 143 -7.83 -9.66 7.16
CA ILE A 143 -6.89 -8.77 7.85
C ILE A 143 -6.65 -9.23 9.29
N GLU A 144 -7.71 -9.71 9.97
CA GLU A 144 -7.58 -10.30 11.31
C GLU A 144 -6.60 -11.49 11.33
N SER A 145 -6.63 -12.35 10.30
CA SER A 145 -5.72 -13.50 10.22
C SER A 145 -4.25 -13.07 10.09
N LEU A 146 -3.98 -11.94 9.43
CA LEU A 146 -2.63 -11.41 9.24
C LEU A 146 -2.00 -10.86 10.52
N ALA A 147 -2.82 -10.46 11.50
CA ALA A 147 -2.37 -9.93 12.78
C ALA A 147 -2.05 -11.01 13.82
N LYS A 148 -2.53 -12.25 13.62
CA LYS A 148 -2.36 -13.34 14.59
C LYS A 148 -0.88 -13.66 14.82
N GLY A 149 -0.50 -13.80 16.10
CA GLY A 149 0.85 -14.21 16.48
C GLY A 149 1.85 -13.05 16.55
N LYS A 150 1.36 -11.80 16.59
CA LYS A 150 2.16 -10.62 16.95
C LYS A 150 1.99 -10.31 18.44
N GLU A 151 3.03 -9.80 19.10
CA GLU A 151 2.91 -9.29 20.47
C GLU A 151 1.86 -8.17 20.51
N GLY A 152 0.88 -8.29 21.42
CA GLY A 152 -0.28 -7.39 21.47
C GLY A 152 -1.42 -7.77 20.54
N ASP A 153 -1.62 -9.08 20.30
CA ASP A 153 -2.66 -9.69 19.44
C ASP A 153 -3.93 -8.83 19.29
N GLY A 154 -4.09 -8.27 18.09
CA GLY A 154 -5.22 -7.41 17.75
C GLY A 154 -4.88 -6.48 16.59
N LEU A 155 -5.93 -5.97 15.95
CA LEU A 155 -5.82 -4.87 15.01
C LEU A 155 -6.02 -3.56 15.76
N PHE A 156 -5.29 -2.51 15.39
CA PHE A 156 -5.52 -1.16 15.92
C PHE A 156 -6.69 -0.45 15.21
N TYR A 157 -7.15 -1.00 14.09
CA TYR A 157 -8.29 -0.53 13.33
C TYR A 157 -9.22 -1.68 12.94
N ASP A 158 -10.51 -1.46 13.12
CA ASP A 158 -11.56 -2.43 12.83
C ASP A 158 -11.94 -2.37 11.35
N TRP A 159 -11.13 -2.99 10.51
CA TRP A 159 -11.38 -3.08 9.07
C TRP A 159 -12.69 -3.83 8.79
N LYS A 160 -13.64 -3.17 8.13
CA LYS A 160 -14.89 -3.77 7.66
C LYS A 160 -14.87 -4.04 6.17
N GLY A 161 -15.65 -5.03 5.76
CA GLY A 161 -15.85 -5.36 4.35
C GLY A 161 -14.56 -5.74 3.63
N GLY A 162 -14.60 -5.80 2.30
CA GLY A 162 -13.41 -6.06 1.49
C GLY A 162 -12.44 -4.88 1.54
N VAL A 163 -11.15 -5.16 1.38
CA VAL A 163 -10.11 -4.14 1.17
C VAL A 163 -9.35 -4.49 -0.12
N LEU A 164 -9.05 -3.47 -0.92
CA LEU A 164 -8.27 -3.60 -2.14
C LEU A 164 -7.08 -2.64 -2.08
N VAL A 165 -5.88 -3.13 -2.36
CA VAL A 165 -4.65 -2.33 -2.34
C VAL A 165 -4.03 -2.33 -3.73
N LEU A 166 -3.90 -1.15 -4.32
CA LEU A 166 -3.22 -0.92 -5.60
C LEU A 166 -1.86 -0.25 -5.38
N ALA A 167 -0.93 -0.52 -6.30
CA ALA A 167 0.38 0.12 -6.32
C ALA A 167 0.42 1.22 -7.40
N MET A 168 0.91 2.39 -7.03
CA MET A 168 1.04 3.56 -7.90
C MET A 168 2.50 4.03 -7.97
N THR A 169 2.89 4.64 -9.08
CA THR A 169 4.09 5.48 -9.13
C THR A 169 3.86 6.71 -8.26
N ARG A 170 4.94 7.21 -7.65
CA ARG A 170 4.85 8.44 -6.87
C ARG A 170 4.66 9.62 -7.82
N PRO A 171 3.84 10.61 -7.45
CA PRO A 171 3.83 11.91 -8.11
C PRO A 171 5.25 12.46 -8.10
N THR A 172 5.78 12.80 -9.26
CA THR A 172 6.98 13.64 -9.31
C THR A 172 6.51 15.06 -8.96
N GLY A 173 7.12 15.72 -7.98
CA GLY A 173 6.58 16.90 -7.26
C GLY A 173 6.25 18.17 -8.07
N PHE A 174 6.09 18.09 -9.38
CA PHE A 174 5.44 19.09 -10.20
C PHE A 174 4.01 18.63 -10.49
N MET A 175 3.04 19.55 -10.44
CA MET A 175 1.58 19.35 -10.52
C MET A 175 1.06 18.72 -11.85
N VAL A 176 1.81 17.82 -12.47
CA VAL A 176 1.63 17.34 -13.85
C VAL A 176 1.47 15.81 -13.91
N ASP A 177 1.90 15.06 -12.89
CA ASP A 177 1.74 13.60 -12.86
C ASP A 177 1.03 13.14 -11.58
N PRO A 178 -0.28 12.79 -11.64
CA PRO A 178 -1.03 12.27 -10.50
C PRO A 178 -0.56 10.88 -10.04
N GLY A 179 0.44 10.29 -10.72
CA GLY A 179 0.87 8.92 -10.52
C GLY A 179 0.10 7.97 -11.44
N ALA A 180 0.73 6.86 -11.80
CA ALA A 180 0.17 5.82 -12.64
C ALA A 180 0.12 4.50 -11.89
N TYR A 181 -0.98 3.77 -12.02
CA TYR A 181 -1.08 2.42 -11.50
C TYR A 181 -0.06 1.51 -12.18
N LYS A 182 0.59 0.67 -11.38
CA LYS A 182 1.57 -0.30 -11.84
C LYS A 182 1.27 -1.67 -11.23
N ASN A 183 1.88 -2.71 -11.79
CA ASN A 183 1.77 -4.04 -11.22
C ASN A 183 2.35 -4.07 -9.81
N ALA A 184 1.53 -4.38 -8.82
CA ALA A 184 2.00 -4.61 -7.46
C ALA A 184 3.04 -5.75 -7.44
N GLN A 185 4.05 -5.60 -6.58
CA GLN A 185 5.16 -6.52 -6.36
C GLN A 185 5.04 -7.20 -4.98
N ALA A 186 5.75 -8.30 -4.76
CA ALA A 186 5.75 -9.01 -3.48
C ALA A 186 6.21 -8.11 -2.32
N ARG A 187 7.08 -7.13 -2.58
CA ARG A 187 7.45 -6.11 -1.59
C ARG A 187 6.28 -5.21 -1.21
N ASP A 188 5.47 -4.80 -2.19
CA ASP A 188 4.28 -3.98 -1.94
C ASP A 188 3.28 -4.74 -1.06
N PHE A 189 3.20 -6.06 -1.20
CA PHE A 189 2.36 -6.89 -0.33
C PHE A 189 2.82 -6.82 1.13
N ARG A 190 4.12 -6.92 1.39
CA ARG A 190 4.68 -6.76 2.75
C ARG A 190 4.34 -5.39 3.34
N ASP A 191 4.48 -4.34 2.53
CA ASP A 191 4.16 -2.97 2.93
C ASP A 191 2.65 -2.80 3.21
N ALA A 192 1.79 -3.41 2.39
CA ALA A 192 0.34 -3.44 2.59
C ALA A 192 -0.04 -4.16 3.89
N VAL A 193 0.55 -5.32 4.18
CA VAL A 193 0.30 -6.06 5.43
C VAL A 193 0.75 -5.26 6.64
N ASP A 194 1.94 -4.65 6.59
CA ASP A 194 2.42 -3.80 7.68
C ASP A 194 1.49 -2.61 7.91
N PHE A 195 1.05 -1.94 6.84
CA PHE A 195 0.08 -0.84 6.93
C PHE A 195 -1.24 -1.30 7.55
N LEU A 196 -1.89 -2.33 7.02
CA LEU A 196 -3.22 -2.76 7.46
C LEU A 196 -3.24 -3.22 8.93
N VAL A 197 -2.18 -3.91 9.37
CA VAL A 197 -2.10 -4.42 10.75
C VAL A 197 -1.74 -3.32 11.74
N ASP A 198 -0.96 -2.31 11.33
CA ASP A 198 -0.50 -1.23 12.21
C ASP A 198 -1.36 0.06 12.10
N TYR A 199 -2.28 0.13 11.14
CA TYR A 199 -3.13 1.31 10.95
C TYR A 199 -3.94 1.62 12.21
N GLY A 200 -3.84 2.86 12.69
CA GLY A 200 -4.46 3.30 13.95
C GLY A 200 -3.60 3.10 15.19
N ASN A 201 -2.38 2.55 15.07
CA ASN A 201 -1.45 2.40 16.19
C ASN A 201 -0.90 3.75 16.67
N THR A 202 -1.54 4.33 17.69
CA THR A 202 -1.19 5.64 18.22
C THR A 202 0.16 5.67 18.93
N ALA A 203 0.56 4.57 19.59
CA ALA A 203 1.86 4.47 20.26
C ALA A 203 3.01 4.47 19.24
N HIS A 204 2.87 3.70 18.16
CA HIS A 204 3.85 3.73 17.08
C HIS A 204 3.86 5.09 16.36
N ALA A 205 2.68 5.68 16.08
CA ALA A 205 2.61 7.01 15.49
C ALA A 205 3.30 8.09 16.33
N GLN A 206 3.19 8.02 17.66
CA GLN A 206 3.92 8.89 18.58
C GLN A 206 5.43 8.67 18.50
N SER A 207 5.88 7.41 18.56
CA SER A 207 7.30 7.07 18.45
C SER A 207 7.93 7.56 17.14
N VAL A 208 7.21 7.44 16.02
CA VAL A 208 7.64 7.97 14.72
C VAL A 208 7.77 9.50 14.76
N ARG A 209 6.80 10.20 15.35
CA ARG A 209 6.84 11.67 15.50
C ARG A 209 8.01 12.13 16.36
N GLU A 210 8.26 11.46 17.49
CA GLU A 210 9.38 11.77 18.38
C GLU A 210 10.73 11.55 17.69
N THR A 211 10.87 10.46 16.93
CA THR A 211 12.07 10.18 16.15
C THR A 211 12.31 11.26 15.08
N LEU A 212 11.27 11.64 14.34
CA LEU A 212 11.34 12.71 13.34
C LEU A 212 11.67 14.07 13.97
N ASN A 213 11.10 14.39 15.13
CA ASN A 213 11.42 15.62 15.87
C ASN A 213 12.87 15.63 16.35
N THR A 214 13.40 14.49 16.80
CA THR A 214 14.80 14.37 17.23
C THR A 214 15.75 14.52 16.04
N LEU A 215 15.44 13.91 14.89
CA LEU A 215 16.20 14.07 13.65
C LEU A 215 16.13 15.49 13.10
N GLY A 216 14.95 16.13 13.15
CA GLY A 216 14.74 17.53 12.79
C GLY A 216 15.41 18.52 13.75
N ALA A 217 15.52 18.16 15.04
CA ALA A 217 16.29 18.93 16.01
C ALA A 217 17.80 18.84 15.75
N SER A 218 18.31 17.68 15.33
CA SER A 218 19.73 17.53 14.92
C SER A 218 20.08 18.23 13.61
N THR A 219 19.11 18.50 12.74
CA THR A 219 19.32 19.36 11.56
C THR A 219 19.08 20.84 11.84
N SER A 220 18.47 21.20 12.98
CA SER A 220 18.14 22.60 13.33
C SER A 220 19.31 23.50 13.74
N THR A 221 20.55 22.99 13.81
CA THR A 221 21.74 23.85 13.86
C THR A 221 22.20 24.38 12.50
N ALA A 222 21.57 23.95 11.39
CA ALA A 222 21.80 24.52 10.07
C ALA A 222 20.46 24.92 9.43
N GLU A 223 20.25 26.23 9.32
CA GLU A 223 19.28 26.89 8.44
C GLU A 223 17.81 26.90 8.88
N ARG A 224 17.55 27.88 9.74
CA ARG A 224 16.27 28.54 9.96
C ARG A 224 15.77 29.18 8.64
N SER A 225 14.70 28.68 8.05
CA SER A 225 13.82 29.46 7.16
C SER A 225 12.45 28.78 7.00
N ASN A 226 11.43 29.46 7.49
CA ASN A 226 9.99 29.15 7.49
C ASN A 226 9.44 28.28 6.34
N ARG A 227 8.77 27.18 6.74
CA ARG A 227 7.42 26.86 6.25
C ARG A 227 6.70 25.97 7.27
N SER A 228 5.64 26.50 7.86
CA SER A 228 4.71 25.78 8.74
C SER A 228 4.05 24.63 7.97
N TYR A 229 4.25 23.41 8.45
CA TYR A 229 3.62 22.20 7.95
C TYR A 229 2.43 21.89 8.87
N GLU A 230 1.20 22.00 8.37
CA GLU A 230 0.02 21.45 9.05
C GLU A 230 -0.23 20.03 8.54
N PRO A 231 -0.30 18.99 9.42
CA PRO A 231 -0.68 17.66 9.00
C PRO A 231 -2.18 17.41 9.30
N TYR A 232 -2.84 16.73 8.35
CA TYR A 232 -4.21 16.21 8.41
C TYR A 232 -5.34 17.23 8.18
N GLY A 233 -5.54 17.60 6.91
CA GLY A 233 -6.78 18.20 6.45
C GLY A 233 -7.81 17.12 6.09
N VAL A 234 -8.79 16.92 6.98
CA VAL A 234 -10.09 16.34 6.62
C VAL A 234 -10.81 17.37 5.74
N THR A 235 -10.94 17.13 4.45
CA THR A 235 -11.90 17.87 3.61
C THR A 235 -13.02 16.93 3.18
N GLY A 236 -14.14 17.06 3.88
CA GLY A 236 -15.45 16.70 3.37
C GLY A 236 -16.11 17.89 2.66
N MET A 237 -17.12 17.55 1.85
CA MET A 237 -18.03 18.39 1.05
C MET A 237 -17.48 18.82 -0.32
N GLY A 238 -18.24 18.73 -1.43
CA GLY A 238 -19.70 18.74 -1.51
C GLY A 238 -20.30 17.91 -2.64
N SER A 239 -21.46 17.35 -2.34
CA SER A 239 -22.52 17.05 -3.30
C SER A 239 -22.88 18.32 -4.08
N ILE A 240 -23.05 18.18 -5.38
CA ILE A 240 -23.85 19.12 -6.17
C ILE A 240 -25.06 18.32 -6.67
N VAL A 241 -26.23 18.68 -6.18
CA VAL A 241 -27.54 18.23 -6.68
C VAL A 241 -28.37 19.48 -6.96
N SER A 242 -29.12 19.45 -8.08
CA SER A 242 -30.03 20.46 -8.66
C SER A 242 -29.32 21.66 -9.32
N GLU A 243 -29.72 22.14 -10.50
CA GLU A 243 -31.08 22.34 -11.02
C GLU A 243 -31.21 21.95 -12.51
N MET A 244 -32.34 21.33 -12.87
CA MET A 244 -32.90 21.32 -14.22
C MET A 244 -34.16 22.19 -14.17
N GLU A 245 -34.13 23.31 -14.91
CA GLU A 245 -35.32 23.88 -15.55
C GLU A 245 -35.30 23.50 -17.04
#